data_AF-A0A8S9G3C5-F1
#
_entry.id   AF-A0A8S9G3C5-F1
#
_cell.length_a   1.000
_cell.length_b   1.000
_cell.length_c   1.000
_cell.angle_alpha   90.00
_cell.angle_beta   90.00
_cell.angle_gamma   90.00
#
_symmetry.space_group_name_H-M   'P 1'
#
loop_
_entity.id
_entity.type
_entity.pdbx_description
1 polymer ?
#
loop_
_entity_poly.entity_id
_entity_poly.type
_entity_poly.pdbx_seq_one_letter_code
_entity_poly.pdbx_strand_id
1 'polypeptide(L)'
;VGQKRGRLLINLEEDEQPRKKIRIGSPATQWISVYNARRPMKQRYHYNVAETRLQKHVEKGTEDGLFISCVASAANLWALIMDAGTGFSSQVYELSTVFLHKDWIMEQWEKNFYISSIAGANNGSSLVVMSKGTPYTQQSYKVSDSFPFKWINKKWKEGFHVTSMTTAGSRWGVVMSRNSGYSEQVVELDFLYPSEGIHRRWESGFRITSMAATADQAALILSIPKRKITDETQETLRTSAFPSTHVKEKWTKNLYLASICYGRTVC
;
A
#
# COMPACT_ATOMS: atom_id res chain seq x y z
N VAL A 1 -78.00 26.98 -14.83
CA VAL A 1 -77.65 26.64 -13.43
C VAL A 1 -77.88 25.14 -13.26
N GLY A 2 -76.83 24.33 -13.24
CA GLY A 2 -76.95 22.87 -13.32
C GLY A 2 -75.80 22.14 -12.61
N GLN A 3 -76.16 21.15 -11.79
CA GLN A 3 -75.29 20.33 -10.95
C GLN A 3 -74.19 19.60 -11.71
N LYS A 4 -73.00 19.46 -11.09
CA LYS A 4 -72.04 18.39 -11.38
C LYS A 4 -71.44 17.82 -10.09
N ARG A 5 -71.53 16.49 -9.99
CA ARG A 5 -70.80 15.60 -9.06
C ARG A 5 -69.29 15.64 -9.35
N GLY A 6 -68.47 15.51 -8.30
CA GLY A 6 -67.04 15.13 -8.36
C GLY A 6 -66.53 14.90 -6.95
N ARG A 7 -66.58 13.67 -6.43
CA ARG A 7 -65.55 12.60 -6.43
C ARG A 7 -64.44 12.83 -5.39
N LEU A 8 -64.46 11.95 -4.38
CA LEU A 8 -63.43 11.71 -3.37
C LEU A 8 -62.04 11.54 -4.00
N LEU A 9 -61.04 12.20 -3.43
CA LEU A 9 -59.64 11.82 -3.54
C LEU A 9 -59.04 11.75 -2.13
N ILE A 10 -58.60 10.54 -1.82
CA ILE A 10 -57.85 10.10 -0.66
C ILE A 10 -56.50 10.80 -0.72
N ASN A 11 -56.22 11.71 0.21
CA ASN A 11 -54.85 12.14 0.47
C ASN A 11 -54.21 11.07 1.35
N LEU A 12 -53.36 10.27 0.72
CA LEU A 12 -52.44 9.36 1.37
C LEU A 12 -51.53 10.20 2.28
N GLU A 13 -51.53 9.85 3.56
CA GLU A 13 -50.56 10.32 4.54
C GLU A 13 -49.15 9.94 4.04
N GLU A 14 -48.34 10.96 3.72
CA GLU A 14 -46.91 10.77 3.51
C GLU A 14 -46.27 10.48 4.86
N ASP A 15 -45.98 9.20 5.10
CA ASP A 15 -45.05 8.71 6.12
C ASP A 15 -43.65 9.34 5.87
N GLU A 16 -43.40 10.53 6.42
CA GLU A 16 -42.04 11.06 6.57
C GLU A 16 -41.30 10.22 7.62
N GLN A 17 -40.75 9.09 7.19
CA GLN A 17 -39.71 8.40 7.94
C GLN A 17 -38.54 9.36 8.15
N PRO A 18 -38.00 9.51 9.38
CA PRO A 18 -36.88 10.39 9.64
C PRO A 18 -35.65 9.82 8.91
N ARG A 19 -35.32 10.41 7.75
CA ARG A 19 -34.04 10.17 7.09
C ARG A 19 -32.95 10.62 8.06
N LYS A 20 -32.31 9.66 8.74
CA LYS A 20 -31.07 9.87 9.48
C LYS A 20 -30.12 10.59 8.54
N LYS A 21 -29.90 11.88 8.77
CA LYS A 21 -28.82 12.64 8.13
C LYS A 21 -27.53 11.99 8.60
N ILE A 22 -27.03 11.04 7.83
CA ILE A 22 -25.69 10.50 7.99
C ILE A 22 -24.77 11.70 7.79
N ARG A 23 -24.15 12.16 8.87
CA ARG A 23 -23.13 13.21 8.84
C ARG A 23 -21.93 12.58 8.14
N ILE A 24 -21.88 12.69 6.82
CA ILE A 24 -20.72 12.29 6.03
C ILE A 24 -19.55 13.10 6.60
N GLY A 25 -18.55 12.40 7.13
CA GLY A 25 -17.33 13.04 7.63
C GLY A 25 -16.67 13.85 6.53
N SER A 26 -15.74 14.72 6.90
CA SER A 26 -14.88 15.30 5.87
C SER A 26 -13.90 14.22 5.38
N PRO A 27 -13.62 14.17 4.06
CA PRO A 27 -12.61 13.30 3.48
C PRO A 27 -11.31 13.34 4.29
N ALA A 28 -10.90 12.20 4.86
CA ALA A 28 -9.65 12.11 5.59
C ALA A 28 -8.66 11.18 4.89
N THR A 29 -7.45 11.71 4.68
CA THR A 29 -6.27 10.92 4.33
C THR A 29 -5.55 10.53 5.61
N GLN A 30 -5.10 9.28 5.69
CA GLN A 30 -4.45 8.73 6.88
C GLN A 30 -3.28 7.84 6.46
N TRP A 31 -2.34 7.64 7.37
CA TRP A 31 -1.37 6.57 7.28
C TRP A 31 -2.08 5.24 7.47
N ILE A 32 -1.83 4.30 6.58
CA ILE A 32 -2.28 2.91 6.68
C ILE A 32 -1.01 2.09 6.91
N SER A 33 -0.91 1.46 8.07
CA SER A 33 0.24 0.64 8.46
C SER A 33 -0.18 -0.81 8.65
N VAL A 34 0.64 -1.73 8.15
CA VAL A 34 0.49 -3.17 8.32
C VAL A 34 1.69 -3.68 9.12
N TYR A 35 1.39 -4.44 10.16
CA TYR A 35 2.39 -5.08 11.01
C TYR A 35 2.28 -6.59 10.88
N ASN A 36 3.42 -7.27 10.77
CA ASN A 36 3.47 -8.72 10.75
C ASN A 36 4.28 -9.21 11.96
N ALA A 37 3.84 -10.32 12.54
CA ALA A 37 4.64 -11.04 13.52
C ALA A 37 5.90 -11.60 12.86
N ARG A 38 7.05 -11.39 13.50
CA ARG A 38 8.33 -11.91 13.04
C ARG A 38 9.19 -12.36 14.22
N ARG A 39 10.20 -13.16 13.93
CA ARG A 39 11.28 -13.39 14.90
C ARG A 39 11.91 -12.04 15.29
N PRO A 40 12.36 -11.89 16.55
CA PRO A 40 12.99 -10.65 17.00
C PRO A 40 14.08 -10.17 16.02
N MET A 41 13.95 -8.93 15.55
CA MET A 41 14.88 -8.34 14.58
C MET A 41 15.05 -6.85 14.82
N LYS A 42 16.15 -6.27 14.35
CA LYS A 42 16.33 -4.82 14.35
C LYS A 42 15.50 -4.21 13.23
N GLN A 43 14.66 -3.22 13.57
CA GLN A 43 13.94 -2.38 12.62
C GLN A 43 14.11 -0.92 13.01
N ARG A 44 14.23 -0.05 12.02
CA ARG A 44 14.35 1.41 12.15
C ARG A 44 13.37 2.07 11.20
N TYR A 45 12.80 3.18 11.64
CA TYR A 45 11.99 4.02 10.77
C TYR A 45 12.50 5.46 10.79
N HIS A 46 12.34 6.13 9.66
CA HIS A 46 12.47 7.58 9.51
C HIS A 46 11.23 8.10 8.79
N TYR A 47 10.70 9.25 9.21
CA TYR A 47 9.52 9.87 8.61
C TYR A 47 9.70 11.39 8.61
N ASN A 48 8.89 12.09 7.82
CA ASN A 48 9.07 13.52 7.55
C ASN A 48 10.47 13.82 7.01
N VAL A 49 11.03 12.91 6.20
CA VAL A 49 12.37 13.04 5.65
C VAL A 49 12.30 13.89 4.38
N ALA A 50 12.97 15.04 4.41
CA ALA A 50 13.21 15.83 3.21
C ALA A 50 14.24 15.15 2.29
N GLU A 51 14.14 15.42 1.00
CA GLU A 51 15.01 14.83 -0.04
C GLU A 51 16.51 14.94 0.29
N THR A 52 16.95 16.12 0.73
CA THR A 52 18.34 16.42 1.10
C THR A 52 18.87 15.60 2.29
N ARG A 53 17.98 14.99 3.07
CA ARG A 53 18.34 14.18 4.24
C ARG A 53 18.24 12.69 3.99
N LEU A 54 17.67 12.28 2.85
CA LEU A 54 17.41 10.87 2.54
C LEU A 54 18.70 10.05 2.57
N GLN A 55 19.73 10.51 1.88
CA GLN A 55 21.02 9.84 1.78
C GLN A 55 21.64 9.56 3.16
N LYS A 56 21.70 10.57 4.03
CA LYS A 56 22.24 10.43 5.40
C LYS A 56 21.52 9.35 6.22
N HIS A 57 20.20 9.21 6.06
CA HIS A 57 19.43 8.19 6.76
C HIS A 57 19.69 6.78 6.20
N VAL A 58 19.82 6.64 4.89
CA VAL A 58 20.09 5.36 4.23
C VAL A 58 21.50 4.88 4.53
N GLU A 59 22.51 5.75 4.46
CA GLU A 59 23.91 5.43 4.76
C GLU A 59 24.05 4.90 6.19
N LYS A 60 23.53 5.66 7.18
CA LYS A 60 23.55 5.23 8.58
C LYS A 60 22.80 3.91 8.81
N GLY A 61 21.69 3.68 8.11
CA GLY A 61 20.97 2.40 8.20
C GLY A 61 21.80 1.24 7.64
N THR A 62 22.48 1.46 6.52
CA THR A 62 23.34 0.48 5.86
C THR A 62 24.56 0.13 6.72
N GLU A 63 25.21 1.12 7.34
CA GLU A 63 26.30 0.93 8.31
C GLU A 63 25.88 0.03 9.48
N ASP A 64 24.63 0.15 9.91
CA ASP A 64 24.05 -0.66 10.99
C ASP A 64 23.53 -2.04 10.53
N GLY A 65 23.78 -2.41 9.27
CA GLY A 65 23.34 -3.69 8.69
C GLY A 65 21.83 -3.78 8.42
N LEU A 66 21.16 -2.63 8.23
CA LEU A 66 19.74 -2.56 7.90
C LEU A 66 19.55 -2.27 6.41
N PHE A 67 18.55 -2.89 5.82
CA PHE A 67 18.13 -2.63 4.45
C PHE A 67 16.75 -1.99 4.42
N ILE A 68 16.49 -1.12 3.45
CA ILE A 68 15.18 -0.51 3.23
C ILE A 68 14.20 -1.62 2.82
N SER A 69 13.19 -1.85 3.66
CA SER A 69 12.15 -2.84 3.40
C SER A 69 10.86 -2.23 2.86
N CYS A 70 10.57 -0.99 3.24
CA CYS A 70 9.39 -0.27 2.77
C CYS A 70 9.64 1.23 2.71
N VAL A 71 9.13 1.89 1.66
CA VAL A 71 9.10 3.35 1.53
C VAL A 71 7.67 3.84 1.31
N ALA A 72 7.39 5.06 1.77
CA ALA A 72 6.13 5.75 1.53
C ALA A 72 6.36 7.26 1.46
N SER A 73 5.35 8.01 1.01
CA SER A 73 5.38 9.47 0.97
C SER A 73 4.07 10.07 1.48
N ALA A 74 4.16 11.20 2.16
CA ALA A 74 3.02 12.04 2.51
C ALA A 74 3.46 13.52 2.46
N ALA A 75 2.66 14.37 1.84
CA ALA A 75 2.97 15.80 1.69
C ALA A 75 4.39 16.07 1.12
N ASN A 76 4.83 15.27 0.14
CA ASN A 76 6.16 15.31 -0.48
C ASN A 76 7.34 15.05 0.48
N LEU A 77 7.07 14.50 1.68
CA LEU A 77 8.08 14.01 2.61
C LEU A 77 8.09 12.49 2.62
N TRP A 78 9.29 11.93 2.79
CA TRP A 78 9.50 10.50 2.71
C TRP A 78 9.41 9.83 4.09
N ALA A 79 8.92 8.60 4.08
CA ALA A 79 9.03 7.65 5.17
C ALA A 79 9.83 6.43 4.69
N LEU A 80 10.80 6.02 5.49
CA LEU A 80 11.69 4.89 5.26
C LEU A 80 11.53 3.92 6.42
N ILE A 81 11.26 2.65 6.10
CA ILE A 81 11.35 1.53 7.03
C ILE A 81 12.54 0.68 6.61
N MET A 82 13.43 0.40 7.55
CA MET A 82 14.63 -0.41 7.33
C MET A 82 14.67 -1.53 8.37
N ASP A 83 14.98 -2.76 7.97
CA ASP A 83 15.14 -3.87 8.91
C ASP A 83 16.25 -4.83 8.51
N ALA A 84 16.70 -5.62 9.50
CA ALA A 84 17.73 -6.64 9.35
C ALA A 84 17.18 -7.98 8.80
N GLY A 85 15.86 -8.10 8.62
CA GLY A 85 15.17 -9.34 8.29
C GLY A 85 14.70 -9.44 6.84
N THR A 86 15.26 -8.61 5.94
CA THR A 86 14.87 -8.59 4.52
C THR A 86 15.42 -9.76 3.71
N GLY A 87 16.60 -10.28 4.11
CA GLY A 87 17.37 -11.24 3.33
C GLY A 87 18.08 -10.62 2.11
N PHE A 88 18.09 -9.29 1.98
CA PHE A 88 18.80 -8.61 0.90
C PHE A 88 20.32 -8.62 1.12
N SER A 89 21.06 -8.60 0.02
CA SER A 89 22.53 -8.59 0.04
C SER A 89 23.15 -7.28 -0.44
N SER A 90 22.40 -6.49 -1.21
CA SER A 90 22.82 -5.18 -1.73
C SER A 90 21.59 -4.37 -2.10
N GLN A 91 21.65 -3.06 -1.94
CA GLN A 91 20.58 -2.14 -2.36
C GLN A 91 21.12 -0.93 -3.11
N VAL A 92 20.31 -0.47 -4.05
CA VAL A 92 20.46 0.83 -4.73
C VAL A 92 19.11 1.53 -4.70
N TYR A 93 19.13 2.85 -4.75
CA TYR A 93 17.90 3.63 -4.81
C TYR A 93 18.09 4.86 -5.69
N GLU A 94 16.98 5.36 -6.25
CA GLU A 94 16.94 6.62 -6.97
C GLU A 94 15.75 7.43 -6.48
N LEU A 95 16.05 8.68 -6.12
CA LEU A 95 15.05 9.72 -5.96
C LEU A 95 15.02 10.51 -7.27
N SER A 96 13.90 10.43 -7.99
CA SER A 96 13.72 11.08 -9.29
C SER A 96 12.51 11.99 -9.28
N THR A 97 12.60 13.12 -9.98
CA THR A 97 11.46 14.00 -10.27
C THR A 97 10.49 13.39 -11.28
N VAL A 98 10.92 12.32 -11.97
CA VAL A 98 10.12 11.55 -12.92
C VAL A 98 9.54 10.32 -12.21
N PHE A 99 8.21 10.18 -12.27
CA PHE A 99 7.51 9.05 -11.68
C PHE A 99 7.94 7.72 -12.33
N LEU A 100 8.59 6.85 -11.55
CA LEU A 100 9.17 5.57 -11.98
C LEU A 100 10.06 5.72 -13.22
N HIS A 101 11.19 6.40 -13.02
CA HIS A 101 12.20 6.69 -14.05
C HIS A 101 12.68 5.41 -14.77
N LYS A 102 12.26 5.28 -16.03
CA LYS A 102 12.40 4.04 -16.81
C LYS A 102 13.85 3.64 -17.06
N ASP A 103 14.68 4.59 -17.48
CA ASP A 103 16.03 4.28 -17.94
C ASP A 103 16.90 3.80 -16.78
N TRP A 104 16.78 4.42 -15.61
CA TRP A 104 17.45 3.96 -14.39
C TRP A 104 16.98 2.57 -13.96
N ILE A 105 15.67 2.30 -13.95
CA ILE A 105 15.13 0.97 -13.60
C ILE A 105 15.68 -0.10 -14.55
N MET A 106 15.72 0.18 -15.85
CA MET A 106 16.25 -0.76 -16.85
C MET A 106 17.73 -1.05 -16.62
N GLU A 107 18.54 -0.01 -16.38
CA GLU A 107 19.97 -0.16 -16.07
C GLU A 107 20.19 -1.03 -14.83
N GLN A 108 19.38 -0.85 -13.79
CA GLN A 108 19.49 -1.65 -12.56
C GLN A 108 19.02 -3.10 -12.74
N TRP A 109 18.01 -3.35 -13.58
CA TRP A 109 17.61 -4.71 -13.96
C TRP A 109 18.74 -5.47 -14.66
N GLU A 110 19.50 -4.82 -15.57
CA GLU A 110 20.67 -5.43 -16.23
C GLU A 110 21.76 -5.82 -15.22
N LYS A 111 21.82 -5.10 -14.09
CA LYS A 111 22.75 -5.37 -12.98
C LYS A 111 22.21 -6.39 -11.96
N ASN A 112 21.09 -7.05 -12.27
CA ASN A 112 20.38 -8.02 -11.41
C ASN A 112 19.84 -7.43 -10.10
N PHE A 113 19.58 -6.13 -10.05
CA PHE A 113 18.78 -5.55 -8.98
C PHE A 113 17.30 -5.65 -9.37
N TYR A 114 16.43 -5.96 -8.41
CA TYR A 114 14.98 -5.97 -8.63
C TYR A 114 14.29 -4.96 -7.74
N ILE A 115 13.24 -4.30 -8.22
CA ILE A 115 12.44 -3.37 -7.42
C ILE A 115 11.88 -4.10 -6.21
N SER A 116 12.26 -3.62 -5.03
CA SER A 116 11.84 -4.17 -3.73
C SER A 116 10.88 -3.23 -3.01
N SER A 117 10.96 -1.92 -3.25
CA SER A 117 10.02 -0.94 -2.70
C SER A 117 9.95 0.31 -3.55
N ILE A 118 8.76 0.91 -3.65
CA ILE A 118 8.50 2.14 -4.42
C ILE A 118 7.56 3.05 -3.64
N ALA A 119 7.83 4.35 -3.71
CA ALA A 119 6.95 5.39 -3.21
C ALA A 119 6.91 6.55 -4.21
N GLY A 120 5.74 7.17 -4.38
CA GLY A 120 5.55 8.37 -5.19
C GLY A 120 5.02 9.50 -4.32
N ALA A 121 5.44 10.71 -4.66
CA ALA A 121 5.03 11.95 -4.01
C ALA A 121 3.96 12.67 -4.84
N ASN A 122 3.27 13.62 -4.22
CA ASN A 122 2.18 14.37 -4.88
C ASN A 122 2.71 15.29 -5.99
N ASN A 123 3.96 15.72 -5.90
CA ASN A 123 4.63 16.52 -6.94
C ASN A 123 5.05 15.68 -8.17
N GLY A 124 4.75 14.38 -8.21
CA GLY A 124 5.12 13.49 -9.31
C GLY A 124 6.50 12.84 -9.18
N SER A 125 7.27 13.20 -8.15
CA SER A 125 8.55 12.56 -7.85
C SER A 125 8.34 11.13 -7.32
N SER A 126 9.36 10.29 -7.43
CA SER A 126 9.34 8.95 -6.85
C SER A 126 10.68 8.54 -6.27
N LEU A 127 10.59 7.71 -5.24
CA LEU A 127 11.71 6.97 -4.67
C LEU A 127 11.55 5.51 -5.06
N VAL A 128 12.52 5.00 -5.83
CA VAL A 128 12.60 3.58 -6.22
C VAL A 128 13.75 2.94 -5.49
N VAL A 129 13.50 1.82 -4.81
CA VAL A 129 14.52 1.00 -4.16
C VAL A 129 14.59 -0.35 -4.87
N MET A 130 15.79 -0.74 -5.28
CA MET A 130 16.05 -2.01 -5.93
C MET A 130 17.10 -2.80 -5.15
N SER A 131 16.90 -4.11 -5.02
CA SER A 131 17.69 -4.99 -4.13
C SER A 131 18.19 -6.23 -4.85
N LYS A 132 19.34 -6.74 -4.39
CA LYS A 132 19.82 -8.12 -4.62
C LYS A 132 19.49 -9.01 -3.43
N GLY A 133 19.52 -10.33 -3.64
CA GLY A 133 19.11 -11.32 -2.64
C GLY A 133 17.59 -11.52 -2.57
N THR A 134 16.84 -10.92 -3.51
CA THR A 134 15.42 -11.24 -3.69
C THR A 134 15.29 -12.62 -4.34
N PRO A 135 14.18 -13.34 -4.12
CA PRO A 135 13.91 -14.58 -4.86
C PRO A 135 13.47 -14.31 -6.30
N TYR A 136 13.32 -13.05 -6.73
CA TYR A 136 12.68 -12.72 -7.99
C TYR A 136 13.54 -13.13 -9.18
N THR A 137 12.89 -13.65 -10.22
CA THR A 137 13.58 -14.06 -11.46
C THR A 137 13.23 -13.19 -12.66
N GLN A 138 12.02 -12.62 -12.68
CA GLN A 138 11.56 -11.69 -13.70
C GLN A 138 10.67 -10.64 -13.06
N GLN A 139 10.72 -9.41 -13.54
CA GLN A 139 9.90 -8.32 -13.04
C GLN A 139 9.34 -7.49 -14.19
N SER A 140 8.16 -6.94 -13.98
CA SER A 140 7.53 -5.97 -14.88
C SER A 140 6.80 -4.93 -14.06
N TYR A 141 6.73 -3.70 -14.54
CA TYR A 141 5.92 -2.66 -13.90
C TYR A 141 5.01 -1.97 -14.91
N LYS A 142 3.96 -1.34 -14.41
CA LYS A 142 3.04 -0.52 -15.19
C LYS A 142 2.71 0.77 -14.47
N VAL A 143 2.82 1.88 -15.20
CA VAL A 143 2.26 3.18 -14.83
C VAL A 143 0.93 3.37 -15.56
N SER A 144 -0.07 3.91 -14.86
CA SER A 144 -1.42 4.09 -15.39
C SER A 144 -2.17 5.18 -14.63
N ASP A 145 -3.02 5.97 -15.29
CA ASP A 145 -3.86 6.99 -14.64
C ASP A 145 -5.06 6.39 -13.88
N SER A 146 -5.29 5.09 -14.02
CA SER A 146 -6.30 4.31 -13.29
C SER A 146 -5.74 2.98 -12.83
N PHE A 147 -6.35 2.37 -11.79
CA PHE A 147 -5.88 1.09 -11.26
C PHE A 147 -5.87 0.00 -12.35
N PRO A 148 -4.71 -0.59 -12.70
CA PRO A 148 -4.56 -1.38 -13.93
C PRO A 148 -5.02 -2.84 -13.79
N PHE A 149 -6.26 -3.07 -13.34
CA PHE A 149 -6.79 -4.42 -13.03
C PHE A 149 -6.67 -5.41 -14.19
N LYS A 150 -7.01 -5.00 -15.42
CA LYS A 150 -6.90 -5.86 -16.62
C LYS A 150 -5.47 -6.36 -16.86
N TRP A 151 -4.47 -5.50 -16.62
CA TRP A 151 -3.06 -5.86 -16.78
C TRP A 151 -2.60 -6.80 -15.66
N ILE A 152 -2.98 -6.52 -14.40
CA ILE A 152 -2.69 -7.39 -13.25
C ILE A 152 -3.26 -8.80 -13.49
N ASN A 153 -4.52 -8.90 -13.91
CA ASN A 153 -5.16 -10.19 -14.16
C ASN A 153 -4.47 -10.98 -15.29
N LYS A 154 -4.03 -10.31 -16.36
CA LYS A 154 -3.22 -10.93 -17.41
C LYS A 154 -1.90 -11.46 -16.84
N LYS A 155 -1.22 -10.66 -16.00
CA LYS A 155 0.07 -11.00 -15.40
C LYS A 155 -0.01 -12.11 -14.36
N TRP A 156 -1.09 -12.20 -13.59
CA TRP A 156 -1.36 -13.34 -12.71
C TRP A 156 -1.43 -14.67 -13.49
N LYS A 157 -2.09 -14.68 -14.66
CA LYS A 157 -2.13 -15.86 -15.54
C LYS A 157 -0.75 -16.23 -16.11
N GLU A 158 0.14 -15.26 -16.21
CA GLU A 158 1.55 -15.45 -16.61
C GLU A 158 2.46 -15.84 -15.41
N GLY A 159 1.90 -16.06 -14.22
CA GLY A 159 2.64 -16.46 -13.01
C GLY A 159 3.40 -15.33 -12.31
N PHE A 160 3.15 -14.07 -12.70
CA PHE A 160 3.64 -12.91 -11.96
C PHE A 160 2.71 -12.59 -10.80
N HIS A 161 3.25 -12.03 -9.73
CA HIS A 161 2.46 -11.56 -8.58
C HIS A 161 2.83 -10.11 -8.28
N VAL A 162 1.87 -9.31 -7.83
CA VAL A 162 2.15 -7.95 -7.36
C VAL A 162 3.07 -8.02 -6.14
N THR A 163 4.19 -7.30 -6.22
CA THR A 163 5.20 -7.26 -5.14
C THR A 163 5.39 -5.87 -4.58
N SER A 164 5.00 -4.82 -5.30
CA SER A 164 4.99 -3.46 -4.79
C SER A 164 4.00 -2.60 -5.56
N MET A 165 3.41 -1.62 -4.90
CA MET A 165 2.51 -0.65 -5.50
C MET A 165 2.80 0.73 -4.93
N THR A 166 2.57 1.75 -5.73
CA THR A 166 2.63 3.15 -5.29
C THR A 166 1.66 4.00 -6.09
N THR A 167 1.42 5.22 -5.61
CA THR A 167 0.73 6.27 -6.34
C THR A 167 1.60 7.53 -6.39
N ALA A 168 1.31 8.41 -7.35
CA ALA A 168 1.80 9.79 -7.38
C ALA A 168 0.70 10.68 -7.96
N GLY A 169 -0.01 11.39 -7.09
CA GLY A 169 -1.29 12.01 -7.44
C GLY A 169 -2.34 10.94 -7.77
N SER A 170 -2.94 11.02 -8.97
CA SER A 170 -3.91 10.02 -9.46
C SER A 170 -3.25 8.81 -10.16
N ARG A 171 -1.95 8.90 -10.49
CA ARG A 171 -1.25 7.84 -11.21
C ARG A 171 -0.91 6.69 -10.30
N TRP A 172 -1.10 5.48 -10.80
CA TRP A 172 -0.74 4.22 -10.17
C TRP A 172 0.55 3.68 -10.77
N GLY A 173 1.44 3.18 -9.91
CA GLY A 173 2.58 2.35 -10.27
C GLY A 173 2.42 0.97 -9.64
N VAL A 174 2.41 -0.08 -10.46
CA VAL A 174 2.28 -1.47 -10.00
C VAL A 174 3.46 -2.27 -10.50
N VAL A 175 4.17 -2.94 -9.58
CA VAL A 175 5.30 -3.82 -9.86
C VAL A 175 4.86 -5.26 -9.61
N MET A 176 5.08 -6.13 -10.60
CA MET A 176 4.82 -7.55 -10.48
C MET A 176 6.07 -8.36 -10.78
N SER A 177 6.31 -9.41 -9.99
CA SER A 177 7.51 -10.24 -10.06
C SER A 177 7.15 -11.74 -10.12
N ARG A 178 7.96 -12.52 -10.85
CA ARG A 178 7.95 -14.00 -10.80
C ARG A 178 8.83 -14.49 -9.66
N ASN A 179 8.52 -15.69 -9.18
CA ASN A 179 9.15 -16.30 -8.01
C ASN A 179 9.04 -15.43 -6.74
N SER A 180 7.91 -14.75 -6.58
CA SER A 180 7.60 -13.89 -5.43
C SER A 180 7.42 -14.66 -4.10
N GLY A 181 7.27 -15.98 -4.17
CA GLY A 181 6.91 -16.80 -3.01
C GLY A 181 5.41 -16.83 -2.72
N TYR A 182 4.54 -16.26 -3.57
CA TYR A 182 3.08 -16.30 -3.43
C TYR A 182 2.45 -17.37 -4.33
N SER A 183 1.40 -18.05 -3.84
CA SER A 183 0.59 -19.01 -4.60
C SER A 183 -0.64 -18.35 -5.21
N GLU A 184 -1.33 -17.54 -4.41
CA GLU A 184 -2.56 -16.86 -4.79
C GLU A 184 -2.51 -15.40 -4.39
N GLN A 185 -3.19 -14.56 -5.17
CA GLN A 185 -3.35 -13.14 -4.92
C GLN A 185 -4.74 -12.64 -5.27
N VAL A 186 -5.23 -11.72 -4.45
CA VAL A 186 -6.47 -10.98 -4.67
C VAL A 186 -6.21 -9.49 -4.45
N VAL A 187 -7.04 -8.65 -5.06
CA VAL A 187 -7.08 -7.22 -4.78
C VAL A 187 -8.41 -6.85 -4.15
N GLU A 188 -8.35 -6.10 -3.05
CA GLU A 188 -9.47 -5.35 -2.51
C GLU A 188 -9.25 -3.88 -2.91
N LEU A 189 -10.04 -3.40 -3.87
CA LEU A 189 -10.03 -2.02 -4.36
C LEU A 189 -11.34 -1.37 -3.96
N ASP A 190 -11.25 -0.29 -3.19
CA ASP A 190 -12.41 0.39 -2.64
C ASP A 190 -12.18 1.91 -2.63
N PHE A 191 -13.26 2.68 -2.66
CA PHE A 191 -13.24 4.14 -2.46
C PHE A 191 -12.93 4.50 -1.00
N LEU A 192 -13.09 3.53 -0.09
CA LEU A 192 -12.73 3.62 1.33
C LEU A 192 -11.71 2.54 1.72
N TYR A 193 -11.37 2.50 3.02
CA TYR A 193 -10.54 1.43 3.55
C TYR A 193 -11.38 0.13 3.71
N PRO A 194 -11.05 -0.97 2.99
CA PRO A 194 -11.92 -2.14 2.86
C PRO A 194 -11.82 -3.09 4.07
N SER A 195 -12.26 -2.65 5.25
CA SER A 195 -12.11 -3.39 6.51
C SER A 195 -12.75 -4.78 6.47
N GLU A 196 -14.01 -4.88 6.01
CA GLU A 196 -14.74 -6.15 5.93
C GLU A 196 -14.09 -7.13 4.94
N GLY A 197 -13.62 -6.62 3.80
CA GLY A 197 -12.89 -7.41 2.81
C GLY A 197 -11.62 -8.00 3.40
N ILE A 198 -10.83 -7.19 4.12
CA ILE A 198 -9.59 -7.63 4.76
C ILE A 198 -9.84 -8.77 5.76
N HIS A 199 -10.81 -8.63 6.67
CA HIS A 199 -11.09 -9.66 7.68
C HIS A 199 -11.53 -10.98 7.04
N ARG A 200 -12.44 -10.94 6.06
CA ARG A 200 -12.87 -12.13 5.31
C ARG A 200 -11.71 -12.82 4.61
N ARG A 201 -10.78 -12.05 4.03
CA ARG A 201 -9.59 -12.61 3.36
C ARG A 201 -8.60 -13.18 4.35
N TRP A 202 -8.42 -12.57 5.52
CA TRP A 202 -7.58 -13.11 6.59
C TRP A 202 -8.08 -14.47 7.08
N GLU A 203 -9.40 -14.66 7.23
CA GLU A 203 -10.02 -15.95 7.57
C GLU A 203 -9.76 -17.03 6.50
N SER A 204 -9.62 -16.61 5.23
CA SER A 204 -9.24 -17.50 4.12
C SER A 204 -7.71 -17.66 3.94
N GLY A 205 -6.90 -17.22 4.91
CA GLY A 205 -5.44 -17.40 4.90
C GLY A 205 -4.66 -16.38 4.06
N PHE A 206 -5.32 -15.40 3.44
CA PHE A 206 -4.61 -14.31 2.76
C PHE A 206 -3.99 -13.35 3.76
N ARG A 207 -2.90 -12.67 3.39
CA ARG A 207 -2.30 -11.56 4.15
C ARG A 207 -2.01 -10.39 3.24
N ILE A 208 -2.15 -9.17 3.74
CA ILE A 208 -1.81 -7.95 3.00
C ILE A 208 -0.31 -7.95 2.74
N THR A 209 0.08 -7.79 1.47
CA THR A 209 1.49 -7.81 1.03
C THR A 209 1.91 -6.57 0.26
N SER A 210 0.96 -5.82 -0.30
CA SER A 210 1.23 -4.53 -0.92
C SER A 210 0.01 -3.64 -0.82
N MET A 211 0.24 -2.34 -0.60
CA MET A 211 -0.82 -1.36 -0.51
C MET A 211 -0.42 -0.10 -1.25
N ALA A 212 -1.39 0.58 -1.84
CA ALA A 212 -1.23 1.92 -2.36
C ALA A 212 -2.59 2.62 -2.35
N ALA A 213 -2.59 3.94 -2.20
CA ALA A 213 -3.82 4.71 -2.13
C ALA A 213 -3.65 6.05 -2.84
N THR A 214 -4.68 6.48 -3.53
CA THR A 214 -4.82 7.85 -4.04
C THR A 214 -5.62 8.68 -3.03
N ALA A 215 -5.98 9.91 -3.42
CA ALA A 215 -6.95 10.71 -2.69
C ALA A 215 -8.38 10.14 -2.77
N ASP A 216 -8.65 9.17 -3.65
CA ASP A 216 -10.01 8.70 -3.94
C ASP A 216 -10.19 7.19 -3.73
N GLN A 217 -9.12 6.40 -3.80
CA GLN A 217 -9.17 4.94 -3.78
C GLN A 217 -8.04 4.36 -2.95
N ALA A 218 -8.30 3.26 -2.27
CA ALA A 218 -7.29 2.41 -1.65
C ALA A 218 -7.30 1.04 -2.32
N ALA A 219 -6.11 0.55 -2.68
CA ALA A 219 -5.92 -0.79 -3.22
C ALA A 219 -5.02 -1.59 -2.28
N LEU A 220 -5.51 -2.74 -1.83
CA LEU A 220 -4.74 -3.69 -1.04
C LEU A 220 -4.62 -4.99 -1.81
N ILE A 221 -3.39 -5.44 -2.01
CA ILE A 221 -3.10 -6.79 -2.49
C ILE A 221 -2.96 -7.68 -1.27
N LEU A 222 -3.72 -8.76 -1.26
CA LEU A 222 -3.59 -9.83 -0.28
C LEU A 222 -3.12 -11.10 -0.98
N SER A 223 -2.19 -11.82 -0.35
CA SER A 223 -1.53 -12.99 -0.93
C SER A 223 -1.51 -14.17 0.03
N ILE A 224 -1.50 -15.38 -0.51
CA ILE A 224 -1.16 -16.61 0.23
C ILE A 224 0.31 -16.96 -0.06
N PRO A 225 1.16 -17.14 0.96
CA PRO A 225 2.54 -17.57 0.77
C PRO A 225 2.60 -19.05 0.37
N LYS A 226 3.48 -19.41 -0.58
CA LYS A 226 3.72 -20.81 -1.00
C LYS A 226 4.30 -21.67 0.12
N ARG A 227 5.03 -21.05 1.05
CA ARG A 227 5.60 -21.71 2.22
C ARG A 227 4.80 -21.29 3.44
N LYS A 228 4.40 -22.27 4.24
CA LYS A 228 3.70 -22.01 5.51
C LYS A 228 4.59 -21.16 6.41
N ILE A 229 4.07 -20.05 6.88
CA ILE A 229 4.75 -19.17 7.83
C ILE A 229 4.36 -19.66 9.23
N THR A 230 5.33 -19.75 10.14
CA THR A 230 5.10 -20.25 11.50
C THR A 230 4.14 -19.38 12.31
N ASP A 231 4.21 -18.06 12.11
CA ASP A 231 3.33 -17.08 12.74
C ASP A 231 2.75 -16.19 11.64
N GLU A 232 1.43 -16.23 11.50
CA GLU A 232 0.70 -15.50 10.48
C GLU A 232 -0.03 -14.27 11.06
N THR A 233 0.24 -13.88 12.31
CA THR A 233 -0.41 -12.70 12.90
C THR A 233 -0.06 -11.45 12.10
N GLN A 234 -1.09 -10.77 11.62
CA GLN A 234 -1.01 -9.50 10.91
C GLN A 234 -2.02 -8.54 11.51
N GLU A 235 -1.61 -7.29 11.71
CA GLU A 235 -2.46 -6.23 12.21
C GLU A 235 -2.40 -5.02 11.30
N THR A 236 -3.51 -4.30 11.20
CA THR A 236 -3.59 -3.03 10.46
C THR A 236 -3.91 -1.89 11.42
N LEU A 237 -3.38 -0.71 11.13
CA LEU A 237 -3.65 0.49 11.91
C LEU A 237 -3.75 1.70 10.98
N ARG A 238 -4.77 2.53 11.21
CA ARG A 238 -4.98 3.81 10.54
C ARG A 238 -4.77 4.96 11.50
N THR A 239 -3.92 5.93 11.13
CA THR A 239 -3.63 7.10 11.97
C THR A 239 -3.49 8.37 11.14
N SER A 240 -3.94 9.50 11.67
CA SER A 240 -3.79 10.80 10.98
C SER A 240 -2.33 11.28 10.95
N ALA A 241 -1.53 10.95 11.96
CA ALA A 241 -0.09 11.19 11.99
C ALA A 241 0.69 9.88 11.78
N PHE A 242 1.99 9.98 11.46
CA PHE A 242 2.85 8.80 11.36
C PHE A 242 2.82 8.01 12.69
N PRO A 243 2.67 6.68 12.69
CA PRO A 243 2.34 5.89 13.89
C PRO A 243 3.54 5.59 14.81
N SER A 244 4.39 6.58 15.10
CA SER A 244 5.68 6.39 15.81
C SER A 244 5.54 5.74 17.20
N THR A 245 4.55 6.13 18.00
CA THR A 245 4.28 5.52 19.31
C THR A 245 3.85 4.07 19.18
N HIS A 246 2.90 3.79 18.27
CA HIS A 246 2.40 2.44 18.03
C HIS A 246 3.51 1.52 17.51
N VAL A 247 4.40 1.99 16.64
CA VAL A 247 5.54 1.18 16.16
C VAL A 247 6.36 0.65 17.34
N LYS A 248 6.66 1.49 18.34
CA LYS A 248 7.42 1.08 19.52
C LYS A 248 6.66 0.07 20.38
N GLU A 249 5.34 0.26 20.54
CA GLU A 249 4.49 -0.70 21.25
C GLU A 249 4.35 -2.04 20.52
N LYS A 250 4.32 -2.02 19.18
CA LYS A 250 4.26 -3.24 18.36
C LYS A 250 5.56 -4.03 18.43
N TRP A 251 6.72 -3.36 18.48
CA TRP A 251 8.00 -4.03 18.66
C TRP A 251 8.10 -4.85 19.95
N THR A 252 7.49 -4.41 21.06
CA THR A 252 7.48 -5.21 22.32
C THR A 252 6.67 -6.51 22.21
N LYS A 253 5.81 -6.60 21.19
CA LYS A 253 4.99 -7.78 20.86
C LYS A 253 5.53 -8.57 19.67
N ASN A 254 6.76 -8.28 19.21
CA ASN A 254 7.35 -8.87 18.00
C ASN A 254 6.55 -8.62 16.71
N LEU A 255 5.78 -7.52 16.68
CA LEU A 255 5.08 -7.03 15.50
C LEU A 255 5.90 -5.91 14.86
N TYR A 256 6.25 -6.09 13.59
CA TYR A 256 7.12 -5.19 12.85
C TYR A 256 6.39 -4.61 11.65
N LEU A 257 6.68 -3.35 11.29
CA LEU A 257 6.11 -2.73 10.10
C LEU A 257 6.51 -3.54 8.86
N ALA A 258 5.52 -4.04 8.13
CA ALA A 258 5.70 -4.81 6.91
C ALA A 258 5.37 -3.98 5.67
N SER A 259 4.39 -3.08 5.76
CA SER A 259 4.02 -2.17 4.69
C SER A 259 3.37 -0.92 5.27
N ILE A 260 3.58 0.22 4.62
CA ILE A 260 2.95 1.48 5.00
C ILE A 260 2.64 2.30 3.73
N CYS A 261 1.49 2.97 3.71
CA CYS A 261 1.17 3.96 2.69
C CYS A 261 0.34 5.10 3.30
N TYR A 262 0.15 6.18 2.54
CA TYR A 262 -0.67 7.32 2.95
C TYR A 262 -1.72 7.58 1.86
N GLY A 263 -2.98 7.70 2.25
CA GLY A 263 -4.06 7.98 1.31
C GLY A 263 -5.43 7.94 1.97
N ARG A 264 -6.49 7.99 1.16
CA ARG A 264 -7.85 8.11 1.70
C ARG A 264 -8.30 6.87 2.45
N THR A 265 -8.97 7.09 3.57
CA THR A 265 -9.47 6.01 4.43
C THR A 265 -10.87 6.27 5.00
N VAL A 266 -11.38 7.49 4.91
CA VAL A 266 -12.69 7.91 5.43
C VAL A 266 -13.39 8.80 4.40
N CYS A 267 -14.72 8.68 4.31
CA CYS A 267 -15.57 9.54 3.49
C CYS A 267 -15.50 10.99 3.95
#